data_AF-S7VK77-F1
#
_entry.id   AF-S7VK77-F1
#
_cell.length_a   1.000
_cell.length_b   1.000
_cell.length_c   1.000
_cell.angle_alpha   90.00
_cell.angle_beta   90.00
_cell.angle_gamma   90.00
#
_symmetry.space_group_name_H-M   'P 1'
#
loop_
_entity.id
_entity.type
_entity.pdbx_description
1 polymer ?
#
loop_
_entity_poly.entity_id
_entity_poly.type
_entity_poly.pdbx_seq_one_letter_code
_entity_poly.pdbx_strand_id
1 'polypeptide(L)'
;MRNIIIFVSVLIFAGVTGCAIEHQSFPAKAARPHPESPHPTGSDSSGTIAGGSGPGSLALPETESDTEPASEAKPQRIPSLDAHHVKTDTNKSNIIHTVEPGETLSQIAVHYYGSCKDELLHLLKSINEIHETDSLQAGRQLILPLPAVDGGIPPVLTTTSATCANGSPKSGQSTDSPGKDATAVDKRSGMARENGEEAPDPFNDQMAKGLVALKKRDYRTAHRAFSAAAEGHRKDSRCSKYLKEIEAIANHHFENGLSFYRKRNYVGAIAEIEKACIPPLEVQTTEYLFKSHFEIAMKKFLRYRRTGNKRDFDQAQNSLNRARAYQASCTGCNDYEEIFKKTHYNNGIKYFTGDNGEGMDKAVEEWEKVRFIDPGYKDVTENIDQAQFLLKKLRNLKKVS
;
A
#
# COMPACT_ATOMS: atom_id res chain seq x y z
N MET A 1 -9.16 20.05 -58.61
CA MET A 1 -8.77 19.83 -57.21
C MET A 1 -9.98 20.05 -56.34
N ARG A 2 -10.61 18.97 -55.85
CA ARG A 2 -11.81 19.00 -55.00
C ARG A 2 -11.35 19.00 -53.54
N ASN A 3 -11.51 20.13 -52.85
CA ASN A 3 -11.36 20.20 -51.40
C ASN A 3 -12.69 19.79 -50.78
N ILE A 4 -12.72 18.60 -50.16
CA ILE A 4 -13.83 18.12 -49.36
C ILE A 4 -13.59 18.62 -47.93
N ILE A 5 -14.34 19.65 -47.54
CA ILE A 5 -14.44 20.12 -46.15
C ILE A 5 -15.54 19.27 -45.49
N ILE A 6 -15.16 18.34 -44.62
CA ILE A 6 -16.11 17.59 -43.78
C ILE A 6 -16.32 18.39 -42.50
N PHE A 7 -17.47 19.05 -42.38
CA PHE A 7 -17.99 19.56 -41.12
C PHE A 7 -18.47 18.35 -40.28
N VAL A 8 -17.78 18.04 -39.19
CA VAL A 8 -18.27 17.12 -38.17
C VAL A 8 -19.08 17.95 -37.16
N SER A 9 -20.39 17.92 -37.30
CA SER A 9 -21.32 18.49 -36.31
C SER A 9 -21.28 17.66 -35.03
N VAL A 10 -20.79 18.28 -33.95
CA VAL A 10 -20.90 17.78 -32.58
C VAL A 10 -22.32 18.02 -32.10
N LEU A 11 -23.12 16.96 -32.01
CA LEU A 11 -24.42 16.98 -31.34
C LEU A 11 -24.20 16.77 -29.84
N ILE A 12 -24.30 17.87 -29.09
CA ILE A 12 -24.39 17.87 -27.63
C ILE A 12 -25.83 17.50 -27.27
N PHE A 13 -26.07 16.26 -26.83
CA PHE A 13 -27.30 15.89 -26.16
C PHE A 13 -27.14 16.12 -24.65
N ALA A 14 -27.70 17.22 -24.16
CA ALA A 14 -28.10 17.35 -22.77
C ALA A 14 -29.47 16.69 -22.61
N GLY A 15 -29.59 15.71 -21.72
CA GLY A 15 -30.84 15.02 -21.47
C GLY A 15 -30.77 14.12 -20.24
N VAL A 16 -31.11 14.70 -19.10
CA VAL A 16 -31.44 13.99 -17.85
C VAL A 16 -32.78 13.27 -18.04
N THR A 17 -32.80 11.96 -17.85
CA THR A 17 -33.91 11.22 -17.23
C THR A 17 -33.45 9.79 -16.90
N GLY A 18 -33.60 9.39 -15.64
CA GLY A 18 -33.40 8.02 -15.22
C GLY A 18 -34.53 7.11 -15.70
N CYS A 19 -34.20 5.85 -15.93
CA CYS A 19 -35.11 4.71 -15.84
C CYS A 19 -34.30 3.42 -15.66
N ALA A 20 -34.90 2.51 -14.90
CA ALA A 20 -34.40 1.21 -14.49
C ALA A 20 -33.86 0.36 -15.65
N ILE A 21 -32.74 -0.34 -15.41
CA ILE A 21 -32.28 -1.42 -16.28
C ILE A 21 -32.60 -2.75 -15.59
N GLU A 22 -33.64 -3.34 -16.15
CA GLU A 22 -34.13 -4.69 -15.98
C GLU A 22 -33.12 -5.69 -16.54
N HIS A 23 -32.84 -6.75 -15.77
CA HIS A 23 -31.96 -7.85 -16.17
C HIS A 23 -32.56 -8.61 -17.37
N GLN A 24 -31.96 -8.45 -18.55
CA GLN A 24 -32.19 -9.38 -19.66
C GLN A 24 -31.09 -10.46 -19.70
N SER A 25 -31.51 -11.65 -19.33
CA SER A 25 -30.84 -12.93 -19.56
C SER A 25 -30.69 -13.24 -21.04
N PHE A 26 -29.47 -13.52 -21.49
CA PHE A 26 -29.20 -14.04 -22.84
C PHE A 26 -29.48 -15.56 -22.93
N PRO A 27 -30.07 -16.06 -24.04
CA PRO A 27 -30.31 -17.48 -24.22
C PRO A 27 -29.04 -18.24 -24.62
N ALA A 28 -28.88 -19.41 -24.01
CA ALA A 28 -27.88 -20.42 -24.36
C ALA A 28 -28.06 -20.90 -25.81
N LYS A 29 -26.97 -20.88 -26.60
CA LYS A 29 -26.91 -21.52 -27.92
C LYS A 29 -25.97 -22.71 -27.86
N ALA A 30 -26.54 -23.90 -28.01
CA ALA A 30 -25.83 -25.15 -28.24
C ALA A 30 -25.49 -25.31 -29.73
N ALA A 31 -24.27 -25.77 -30.03
CA ALA A 31 -23.94 -26.91 -30.92
C ALA A 31 -22.48 -26.85 -31.45
N ARG A 32 -21.77 -27.97 -31.27
CA ARG A 32 -20.49 -28.41 -31.89
C ARG A 32 -20.70 -28.68 -33.42
N PRO A 33 -19.70 -29.03 -34.28
CA PRO A 33 -18.37 -29.64 -34.00
C PRO A 33 -17.15 -29.16 -34.84
N HIS A 34 -16.01 -29.80 -34.55
CA HIS A 34 -14.68 -29.78 -35.21
C HIS A 34 -14.70 -29.77 -36.75
N PRO A 35 -13.58 -29.32 -37.37
CA PRO A 35 -12.73 -30.32 -38.04
C PRO A 35 -11.21 -30.14 -37.89
N GLU A 36 -10.58 -31.31 -37.87
CA GLU A 36 -9.25 -31.76 -38.30
C GLU A 36 -8.24 -30.79 -38.91
N SER A 37 -7.00 -30.94 -38.43
CA SER A 37 -5.75 -30.61 -39.15
C SER A 37 -5.37 -31.72 -40.13
N PRO A 38 -4.58 -31.40 -41.17
CA PRO A 38 -3.32 -32.13 -41.32
C PRO A 38 -2.11 -31.24 -41.66
N HIS A 39 -0.96 -31.90 -41.47
CA HIS A 39 0.45 -31.50 -41.51
C HIS A 39 1.02 -31.15 -42.92
N PRO A 40 2.33 -30.79 -43.04
CA PRO A 40 2.88 -29.86 -44.03
C PRO A 40 3.64 -30.52 -45.19
N THR A 41 3.87 -29.74 -46.25
CA THR A 41 4.88 -29.95 -47.30
C THR A 41 5.42 -28.56 -47.73
N GLY A 42 6.73 -28.32 -47.70
CA GLY A 42 7.65 -28.45 -48.86
C GLY A 42 7.74 -27.10 -49.59
N SER A 43 8.83 -26.33 -49.46
CA SER A 43 10.11 -26.42 -50.18
C SER A 43 10.25 -25.28 -51.21
N ASP A 44 11.37 -24.57 -51.09
CA ASP A 44 12.16 -23.89 -52.12
C ASP A 44 11.55 -22.74 -52.94
N SER A 45 12.21 -21.58 -52.91
CA SER A 45 13.03 -21.14 -54.06
C SER A 45 13.71 -19.78 -53.83
N SER A 46 14.98 -19.77 -54.22
CA SER A 46 15.94 -18.67 -54.29
C SER A 46 15.59 -17.56 -55.30
N GLY A 47 16.19 -16.39 -55.07
CA GLY A 47 16.41 -15.29 -56.04
C GLY A 47 16.83 -14.04 -55.25
N THR A 48 18.11 -13.64 -55.14
CA THR A 48 19.12 -13.20 -56.13
C THR A 48 18.64 -12.10 -57.08
N ILE A 49 18.84 -10.82 -56.71
CA ILE A 49 19.18 -9.62 -57.53
C ILE A 49 19.77 -8.60 -56.51
N ALA A 50 21.06 -8.23 -56.44
CA ALA A 50 21.98 -7.54 -57.34
C ALA A 50 21.71 -6.02 -57.53
N GLY A 51 22.69 -5.18 -57.13
CA GLY A 51 22.86 -3.77 -57.51
C GLY A 51 22.22 -2.74 -56.55
N GLY A 52 22.84 -1.63 -56.16
CA GLY A 52 24.09 -1.03 -56.61
C GLY A 52 24.50 0.15 -55.72
N SER A 53 25.76 0.54 -55.91
CA SER A 53 26.51 1.59 -55.25
C SER A 53 25.99 3.01 -55.50
N GLY A 54 26.31 3.95 -54.61
CA GLY A 54 26.41 5.37 -54.96
C GLY A 54 26.29 6.35 -53.78
N PRO A 55 27.36 7.09 -53.40
CA PRO A 55 27.35 8.12 -52.38
C PRO A 55 27.24 9.55 -52.97
N GLY A 56 26.66 10.48 -52.20
CA GLY A 56 26.72 11.94 -52.40
C GLY A 56 26.01 12.58 -51.21
N SER A 57 26.65 13.33 -50.30
CA SER A 57 27.50 14.52 -50.39
C SER A 57 26.76 15.77 -50.90
N LEU A 58 27.00 16.88 -50.19
CA LEU A 58 26.58 18.28 -50.40
C LEU A 58 25.18 18.61 -49.83
N ALA A 59 24.93 19.75 -49.18
CA ALA A 59 25.74 20.84 -48.63
C ALA A 59 24.80 21.70 -47.77
N LEU A 60 25.38 22.48 -46.85
CA LEU A 60 24.77 23.64 -46.19
C LEU A 60 24.26 24.67 -47.22
N PRO A 61 23.35 25.57 -46.80
CA PRO A 61 23.86 26.91 -46.48
C PRO A 61 23.28 27.52 -45.21
N GLU A 62 24.09 28.42 -44.68
CA GLU A 62 23.87 29.41 -43.64
C GLU A 62 22.77 30.41 -44.04
N THR A 63 22.04 30.94 -43.05
CA THR A 63 21.67 32.36 -43.02
C THR A 63 21.41 32.82 -41.59
N GLU A 64 22.11 33.90 -41.26
CA GLU A 64 22.01 34.78 -40.10
C GLU A 64 20.59 35.34 -39.91
N SER A 65 20.20 35.62 -38.65
CA SER A 65 19.67 36.94 -38.31
C SER A 65 19.56 37.10 -36.79
N ASP A 66 20.19 38.18 -36.32
CA ASP A 66 20.12 38.78 -35.00
C ASP A 66 18.69 38.94 -34.46
N THR A 67 18.53 38.80 -33.14
CA THR A 67 17.80 39.76 -32.29
C THR A 67 18.06 39.43 -30.81
N GLU A 68 18.91 40.25 -30.18
CA GLU A 68 18.95 40.45 -28.73
C GLU A 68 17.63 41.13 -28.27
N PRO A 69 17.14 40.84 -27.06
CA PRO A 69 17.37 41.87 -26.04
C PRO A 69 17.74 41.31 -24.66
N ALA A 70 18.56 42.12 -23.99
CA ALA A 70 19.00 42.03 -22.62
C ALA A 70 17.84 41.88 -21.61
N SER A 71 18.04 40.98 -20.65
CA SER A 71 17.43 41.05 -19.32
C SER A 71 18.37 40.42 -18.30
N GLU A 72 18.91 41.27 -17.44
CA GLU A 72 19.69 40.95 -16.25
C GLU A 72 18.98 39.93 -15.35
N ALA A 73 19.50 38.69 -15.31
CA ALA A 73 19.15 37.71 -14.29
C ALA A 73 20.37 37.41 -13.41
N LYS A 74 20.36 38.05 -12.24
CA LYS A 74 21.27 37.83 -11.11
C LYS A 74 21.23 36.35 -10.67
N PRO A 75 22.36 35.68 -10.37
CA PRO A 75 22.35 34.29 -9.93
C PRO A 75 21.79 34.20 -8.51
N GLN A 76 20.58 33.69 -8.34
CA GLN A 76 20.07 33.30 -7.03
C GLN A 76 20.67 31.94 -6.64
N ARG A 77 21.42 31.96 -5.53
CA ARG A 77 21.92 30.77 -4.84
C ARG A 77 20.77 29.82 -4.52
N ILE A 78 20.96 28.56 -4.84
CA ILE A 78 20.16 27.43 -4.33
C ILE A 78 20.35 27.39 -2.79
N PRO A 79 19.29 27.49 -1.97
CA PRO A 79 19.38 27.18 -0.55
C PRO A 79 19.43 25.67 -0.33
N SER A 80 20.34 25.26 0.55
CA SER A 80 20.56 23.89 1.04
C SER A 80 19.28 23.21 1.52
N LEU A 81 19.19 21.91 1.24
CA LEU A 81 18.12 21.00 1.59
C LEU A 81 18.29 20.54 3.06
N ASP A 82 18.09 21.45 4.01
CA ASP A 82 18.10 21.15 5.44
C ASP A 82 16.68 21.27 6.01
N ALA A 83 16.17 20.15 6.52
CA ALA A 83 14.84 20.02 7.10
C ALA A 83 14.60 21.04 8.22
N HIS A 84 13.74 22.02 7.95
CA HIS A 84 13.32 23.04 8.91
C HIS A 84 12.38 22.45 9.97
N HIS A 85 12.92 22.14 11.14
CA HIS A 85 12.14 21.98 12.36
C HIS A 85 11.84 23.37 12.94
N VAL A 86 10.58 23.81 12.90
CA VAL A 86 10.14 24.98 13.67
C VAL A 86 9.70 24.49 15.04
N LYS A 87 10.47 24.84 16.08
CA LYS A 87 10.07 24.63 17.48
C LYS A 87 9.11 25.77 17.86
N THR A 88 7.83 25.44 18.02
CA THR A 88 6.85 26.29 18.72
C THR A 88 6.73 25.83 20.17
N ASP A 89 6.60 26.76 21.13
CA ASP A 89 6.67 26.55 22.60
C ASP A 89 5.51 25.74 23.25
N THR A 90 4.93 24.79 22.52
CA THR A 90 4.11 23.73 23.10
C THR A 90 4.60 22.42 22.52
N ASN A 91 4.68 21.37 23.35
CA ASN A 91 5.32 20.07 23.14
C ASN A 91 4.75 19.24 21.95
N LYS A 92 4.69 19.81 20.75
CA LYS A 92 4.16 19.26 19.49
C LYS A 92 5.16 19.57 18.39
N SER A 93 5.89 18.54 17.97
CA SER A 93 6.75 18.62 16.79
C SER A 93 5.88 18.67 15.53
N ASN A 94 6.05 19.70 14.70
CA ASN A 94 5.39 19.80 13.40
C ASN A 94 6.39 19.52 12.28
N ILE A 95 5.97 18.77 11.25
CA ILE A 95 6.69 18.63 9.98
C ILE A 95 6.05 19.58 8.98
N ILE A 96 6.87 20.26 8.17
CA ILE A 96 6.40 20.99 6.99
C ILE A 96 6.60 20.10 5.77
N HIS A 97 5.50 19.81 5.06
CA HIS A 97 5.50 19.03 3.82
C HIS A 97 5.11 19.92 2.64
N THR A 98 5.88 19.89 1.55
CA THR A 98 5.54 20.64 0.33
C THR A 98 4.82 19.72 -0.64
N VAL A 99 3.58 20.07 -0.98
CA VAL A 99 2.67 19.26 -1.80
C VAL A 99 3.23 19.06 -3.20
N GLU A 100 3.33 17.81 -3.65
CA GLU A 100 3.76 17.49 -5.02
C GLU A 100 2.62 17.58 -6.04
N PRO A 101 2.90 17.81 -7.35
CA PRO A 101 1.86 17.82 -8.38
C PRO A 101 1.03 16.53 -8.42
N GLY A 102 -0.28 16.67 -8.17
CA GLY A 102 -1.24 15.56 -8.19
C GLY A 102 -1.37 14.79 -6.87
N GLU A 103 -0.68 15.24 -5.82
CA GLU A 103 -0.81 14.70 -4.48
C GLU A 103 -2.09 15.20 -3.79
N THR A 104 -2.73 14.35 -2.99
CA THR A 104 -3.97 14.63 -2.26
C THR A 104 -3.75 14.60 -0.75
N LEU A 105 -4.65 15.23 0.02
CA LEU A 105 -4.50 15.32 1.48
C LEU A 105 -4.58 13.93 2.11
N SER A 106 -5.38 13.05 1.51
CA SER A 106 -5.50 11.66 1.92
C SER A 106 -4.21 10.87 1.70
N GLN A 107 -3.52 11.09 0.57
CA GLN A 107 -2.22 10.45 0.32
C GLN A 107 -1.15 10.95 1.30
N ILE A 108 -1.11 12.26 1.57
CA ILE A 108 -0.21 12.87 2.55
C ILE A 108 -0.53 12.32 3.96
N ALA A 109 -1.81 12.23 4.32
CA ALA A 109 -2.23 11.68 5.61
C ALA A 109 -1.78 10.22 5.77
N VAL A 110 -1.99 9.37 4.76
CA VAL A 110 -1.52 7.98 4.77
C VAL A 110 0.00 7.91 4.86
N HIS A 111 0.72 8.78 4.16
CA HIS A 111 2.18 8.79 4.16
C HIS A 111 2.76 9.08 5.55
N TYR A 112 2.23 10.08 6.25
CA TYR A 112 2.77 10.53 7.54
C TYR A 112 2.14 9.85 8.76
N TYR A 113 0.85 9.49 8.69
CA TYR A 113 0.07 8.99 9.83
C TYR A 113 -0.43 7.56 9.64
N GLY A 114 -0.30 7.00 8.44
CA GLY A 114 -0.73 5.64 8.14
C GLY A 114 -2.23 5.43 7.99
N SER A 115 -3.05 6.47 8.16
CA SER A 115 -4.49 6.41 7.94
C SER A 115 -4.98 7.68 7.25
N CYS A 116 -6.16 7.62 6.64
CA CYS A 116 -6.87 8.79 6.12
C CYS A 116 -8.27 8.92 6.76
N LYS A 117 -8.38 8.60 8.06
CA LYS A 117 -9.65 8.71 8.78
C LYS A 117 -10.21 10.13 8.68
N ASP A 118 -11.54 10.27 8.58
CA ASP A 118 -12.20 11.56 8.40
C ASP A 118 -11.81 12.57 9.50
N GLU A 119 -11.66 12.12 10.75
CA GLU A 119 -11.20 12.95 11.87
C GLU A 119 -9.79 13.52 11.63
N LEU A 120 -8.88 12.69 11.11
CA LEU A 120 -7.51 13.12 10.79
C LEU A 120 -7.51 14.08 9.60
N LEU A 121 -8.28 13.79 8.56
CA LEU A 121 -8.40 14.69 7.42
C LEU A 121 -9.02 16.03 7.83
N HIS A 122 -10.03 16.03 8.70
CA HIS A 122 -10.63 17.23 9.24
C HIS A 122 -9.65 18.02 10.10
N LEU A 123 -8.83 17.35 10.91
CA LEU A 123 -7.76 17.97 11.69
C LEU A 123 -6.69 18.61 10.79
N LEU A 124 -6.23 17.88 9.78
CA LEU A 124 -5.23 18.40 8.83
C LEU A 124 -5.79 19.59 8.05
N LYS A 125 -7.07 19.53 7.64
CA LYS A 125 -7.77 20.66 7.02
C LYS A 125 -7.84 21.87 7.93
N SER A 126 -8.22 21.68 9.20
CA SER A 126 -8.37 22.79 10.14
C SER A 126 -7.03 23.45 10.46
N ILE A 127 -5.96 22.66 10.58
CA ILE A 127 -4.61 23.18 10.87
C ILE A 127 -4.03 23.94 9.67
N ASN A 128 -4.35 23.51 8.46
CA ASN A 128 -3.79 24.06 7.23
C ASN A 128 -4.73 25.03 6.48
N GLU A 129 -5.86 25.37 7.10
CA GLU A 129 -6.88 26.24 6.52
C GLU A 129 -7.29 25.80 5.11
N ILE A 130 -7.59 24.50 4.97
CA ILE A 130 -8.04 23.88 3.72
C ILE A 130 -9.55 23.71 3.77
N HIS A 131 -10.28 24.52 3.00
CA HIS A 131 -11.74 24.49 2.94
C HIS A 131 -12.29 23.43 1.96
N GLU A 132 -11.57 23.12 0.88
CA GLU A 132 -11.98 22.14 -0.13
C GLU A 132 -11.03 20.94 -0.18
N THR A 133 -11.58 19.73 -0.10
CA THR A 133 -10.83 18.47 0.06
C THR A 133 -9.97 18.09 -1.14
N ASP A 134 -10.37 18.52 -2.34
CA ASP A 134 -9.89 17.96 -3.60
C ASP A 134 -8.93 18.89 -4.35
N SER A 135 -8.67 20.09 -3.84
CA SER A 135 -7.87 21.12 -4.51
C SER A 135 -6.61 21.49 -3.71
N LEU A 136 -5.77 20.50 -3.45
CA LEU A 136 -4.40 20.75 -3.00
C LEU A 136 -3.56 21.25 -4.16
N GLN A 137 -3.06 22.48 -4.05
CA GLN A 137 -2.17 23.07 -5.05
C GLN A 137 -0.73 22.58 -4.82
N ALA A 138 -0.10 22.14 -5.90
CA ALA A 138 1.32 21.80 -5.90
C ALA A 138 2.16 22.99 -5.42
N GLY A 139 3.18 22.72 -4.61
CA GLY A 139 4.04 23.73 -3.99
C GLY A 139 3.49 24.35 -2.71
N ARG A 140 2.23 24.08 -2.32
CA ARG A 140 1.69 24.51 -1.02
C ARG A 140 2.44 23.80 0.12
N GLN A 141 2.79 24.52 1.16
CA GLN A 141 3.37 23.94 2.36
C GLN A 141 2.27 23.58 3.36
N LEU A 142 2.27 22.34 3.84
CA LEU A 142 1.37 21.82 4.86
C LEU A 142 2.12 21.62 6.17
N ILE A 143 1.53 22.10 7.25
CA ILE A 143 1.89 21.82 8.63
C ILE A 143 1.24 20.50 9.04
N LEU A 144 2.08 19.49 9.25
CA LEU A 144 1.68 18.16 9.68
C LEU A 144 2.07 17.99 11.15
N PRO A 145 1.11 18.06 12.10
CA PRO A 145 1.40 17.84 13.51
C PRO A 145 1.82 16.38 13.72
N LEU A 146 3.02 16.09 14.19
CA LEU A 146 3.33 14.75 14.68
C LEU A 146 2.75 14.62 16.10
N PRO A 147 2.05 13.52 16.42
CA PRO A 147 1.75 13.24 17.81
C PRO A 147 3.09 13.16 18.55
N ALA A 148 3.23 13.93 19.63
CA ALA A 148 4.35 13.76 20.53
C ALA A 148 4.35 12.28 20.94
N VAL A 149 5.48 11.60 20.72
CA VAL A 149 5.70 10.24 21.23
C VAL A 149 5.96 10.32 22.75
N ASP A 150 5.07 11.01 23.46
CA ASP A 150 4.96 10.98 24.90
C ASP A 150 3.82 10.01 25.17
N GLY A 151 4.12 8.86 25.79
CA GLY A 151 3.25 7.69 25.97
C GLY A 151 1.99 7.90 26.81
N GLY A 152 1.17 8.90 26.50
CA GLY A 152 -0.15 9.15 27.05
C GLY A 152 -1.16 9.28 25.92
N ILE A 153 -1.84 8.18 25.59
CA ILE A 153 -3.07 8.22 24.78
C ILE A 153 -4.14 8.94 25.62
N PRO A 154 -4.68 10.11 25.23
CA PRO A 154 -5.92 10.57 25.81
C PRO A 154 -7.04 9.59 25.43
N PRO A 155 -8.00 9.31 26.33
CA PRO A 155 -9.04 8.33 26.05
C PRO A 155 -9.83 8.77 24.82
N VAL A 156 -9.76 7.96 23.77
CA VAL A 156 -10.70 8.03 22.66
C VAL A 156 -12.08 7.81 23.26
N LEU A 157 -12.87 8.88 23.33
CA LEU A 157 -14.29 8.78 23.59
C LEU A 157 -14.92 8.04 22.42
N THR A 158 -15.19 6.77 22.64
CA THR A 158 -16.04 5.93 21.80
C THR A 158 -17.39 6.61 21.56
N THR A 159 -17.64 7.08 20.35
CA THR A 159 -19.00 7.17 19.81
C THR A 159 -18.98 6.86 18.32
N THR A 160 -19.35 5.62 18.00
CA THR A 160 -20.19 5.16 16.88
C THR A 160 -19.97 5.71 15.45
N SER A 161 -19.57 4.78 14.57
CA SER A 161 -19.81 4.66 13.12
C SER A 161 -20.11 5.92 12.27
N ALA A 162 -19.25 6.16 11.28
CA ALA A 162 -19.63 6.67 9.97
C ALA A 162 -18.82 5.96 8.87
N THR A 163 -19.51 5.10 8.13
CA THR A 163 -19.11 4.43 6.90
C THR A 163 -19.28 5.40 5.72
N CYS A 164 -18.37 5.41 4.74
CA CYS A 164 -18.69 5.95 3.42
C CYS A 164 -19.74 5.01 2.76
N ALA A 165 -21.00 5.45 2.85
CA ALA A 165 -22.32 4.86 2.54
C ALA A 165 -22.46 4.02 1.23
N ASN A 166 -23.50 3.20 0.95
CA ASN A 166 -24.82 2.92 1.53
C ASN A 166 -25.38 1.59 0.93
N GLY A 167 -26.24 0.84 1.64
CA GLY A 167 -27.08 -0.23 1.06
C GLY A 167 -27.29 -1.48 1.94
N SER A 168 -28.35 -1.48 2.75
CA SER A 168 -28.91 -2.66 3.47
C SER A 168 -30.23 -3.10 2.77
N PRO A 169 -30.82 -4.31 2.97
CA PRO A 169 -31.13 -4.82 4.32
C PRO A 169 -31.22 -6.35 4.57
N LYS A 170 -31.24 -6.65 5.88
CA LYS A 170 -32.12 -7.59 6.64
C LYS A 170 -31.70 -9.04 6.97
N SER A 171 -31.70 -9.25 8.30
CA SER A 171 -32.43 -10.29 9.07
C SER A 171 -31.72 -11.61 9.39
N GLY A 172 -31.80 -12.01 10.66
CA GLY A 172 -31.58 -13.40 11.08
C GLY A 172 -31.16 -13.56 12.54
N GLN A 173 -32.12 -13.87 13.41
CA GLN A 173 -32.06 -13.96 14.87
C GLN A 173 -31.82 -15.40 15.35
N SER A 174 -31.47 -15.55 16.63
CA SER A 174 -31.83 -16.68 17.53
C SER A 174 -30.92 -17.93 17.52
N THR A 175 -30.21 -18.26 18.61
CA THR A 175 -30.57 -19.01 19.86
C THR A 175 -30.08 -20.46 19.81
N ASP A 176 -29.27 -20.88 20.79
CA ASP A 176 -29.66 -21.81 21.87
C ASP A 176 -28.46 -22.53 22.50
N SER A 177 -28.39 -22.43 23.83
CA SER A 177 -27.80 -23.44 24.71
C SER A 177 -28.94 -24.32 25.24
N PRO A 178 -28.67 -25.58 25.65
CA PRO A 178 -28.92 -25.89 27.07
C PRO A 178 -28.11 -27.04 27.71
N GLY A 179 -28.04 -26.98 29.05
CA GLY A 179 -28.15 -28.13 30.00
C GLY A 179 -26.86 -28.89 30.34
N LYS A 180 -26.30 -28.86 31.57
CA LYS A 180 -26.73 -29.40 32.90
C LYS A 180 -26.78 -30.94 33.01
N ASP A 181 -25.92 -31.50 33.88
CA ASP A 181 -26.20 -32.40 35.03
C ASP A 181 -24.87 -33.04 35.54
N ALA A 182 -24.42 -32.85 36.79
CA ALA A 182 -24.76 -33.56 38.05
C ALA A 182 -24.23 -35.03 38.06
N THR A 183 -23.26 -35.47 38.87
CA THR A 183 -23.29 -35.83 40.31
C THR A 183 -21.99 -36.65 40.61
N ALA A 184 -21.23 -36.37 41.69
CA ALA A 184 -21.17 -37.07 42.99
C ALA A 184 -20.13 -38.23 43.15
N VAL A 185 -19.20 -38.02 44.10
CA VAL A 185 -18.65 -38.94 45.14
C VAL A 185 -17.92 -40.23 44.72
N ASP A 186 -16.62 -40.33 45.04
CA ASP A 186 -16.11 -41.41 45.92
C ASP A 186 -14.73 -41.07 46.54
N LYS A 187 -14.56 -41.41 47.82
CA LYS A 187 -13.34 -41.30 48.62
C LYS A 187 -12.65 -42.66 48.67
N ARG A 188 -11.37 -42.73 48.30
CA ARG A 188 -10.49 -43.72 48.93
C ARG A 188 -9.05 -43.24 49.11
N SER A 189 -8.69 -43.15 50.38
CA SER A 189 -7.36 -42.94 50.92
C SER A 189 -6.41 -44.07 50.51
N GLY A 190 -5.26 -43.71 49.95
CA GLY A 190 -4.10 -44.57 49.77
C GLY A 190 -2.85 -43.76 50.07
N MET A 191 -2.31 -43.93 51.27
CA MET A 191 -1.03 -43.35 51.69
C MET A 191 0.11 -44.01 50.91
N ALA A 192 0.70 -43.26 49.97
CA ALA A 192 2.06 -43.48 49.51
C ALA A 192 2.81 -42.15 49.67
N ARG A 193 3.81 -42.14 50.56
CA ARG A 193 4.79 -41.05 50.65
C ARG A 193 5.69 -41.13 49.42
N GLU A 194 5.24 -40.54 48.33
CA GLU A 194 6.10 -40.17 47.22
C GLU A 194 6.94 -38.97 47.66
N ASN A 195 8.24 -39.01 47.33
CA ASN A 195 9.15 -37.90 47.51
C ASN A 195 8.61 -36.72 46.68
N GLY A 196 7.92 -35.79 47.35
CA GLY A 196 7.29 -34.65 46.70
C GLY A 196 8.35 -33.72 46.12
N GLU A 197 8.65 -33.91 44.83
CA GLU A 197 9.08 -32.81 43.97
C GLU A 197 7.96 -31.77 43.99
N GLU A 198 8.09 -30.81 44.90
CA GLU A 198 7.23 -29.63 44.96
C GLU A 198 7.27 -28.99 43.58
N ALA A 199 6.11 -28.97 42.91
CA ALA A 199 6.01 -28.41 41.56
C ALA A 199 6.62 -27.00 41.56
N PRO A 200 7.51 -26.68 40.61
CA PRO A 200 8.23 -25.41 40.61
C PRO A 200 7.24 -24.25 40.66
N ASP A 201 7.47 -23.32 41.60
CA ASP A 201 6.66 -22.11 41.76
C ASP A 201 6.49 -21.42 40.39
N PRO A 202 5.23 -21.30 39.88
CA PRO A 202 4.95 -20.71 38.58
C PRO A 202 5.57 -19.32 38.39
N PHE A 203 5.72 -18.55 39.46
CA PHE A 203 6.37 -17.26 39.42
C PHE A 203 7.87 -17.37 39.07
N ASN A 204 8.60 -18.25 39.77
CA ASN A 204 10.03 -18.44 39.55
C ASN A 204 10.33 -19.02 38.17
N ASP A 205 9.45 -19.91 37.67
CA ASP A 205 9.55 -20.44 36.30
C ASP A 205 9.36 -19.33 35.25
N GLN A 206 8.33 -18.48 35.38
CA GLN A 206 8.14 -17.36 34.46
C GLN A 206 9.26 -16.32 34.53
N MET A 207 9.76 -16.03 35.74
CA MET A 207 10.93 -15.16 35.91
C MET A 207 12.17 -15.71 35.22
N ALA A 208 12.47 -17.00 35.40
CA ALA A 208 13.60 -17.65 34.74
C ALA A 208 13.46 -17.63 33.21
N LYS A 209 12.26 -17.93 32.70
CA LYS A 209 11.94 -17.84 31.26
C LYS A 209 12.14 -16.43 30.71
N GLY A 210 11.66 -15.40 31.42
CA GLY A 210 11.83 -14.00 31.06
C GLY A 210 13.30 -13.59 30.96
N LEU A 211 14.11 -13.96 31.97
CA LEU A 211 15.55 -13.67 32.00
C LEU A 211 16.33 -14.37 30.88
N VAL A 212 16.00 -15.63 30.59
CA VAL A 212 16.60 -16.38 29.47
C VAL A 212 16.26 -15.74 28.12
N ALA A 213 15.00 -15.35 27.93
CA ALA A 213 14.56 -14.67 26.71
C ALA A 213 15.24 -13.30 26.55
N LEU A 214 15.34 -12.52 27.63
CA LEU A 214 16.02 -11.23 27.62
C LEU A 214 17.50 -11.35 27.25
N LYS A 215 18.21 -12.35 27.79
CA LYS A 215 19.62 -12.64 27.42
C LYS A 215 19.77 -12.98 25.94
N LYS A 216 18.75 -13.59 25.33
CA LYS A 216 18.69 -13.92 23.90
C LYS A 216 18.19 -12.75 23.03
N ARG A 217 17.82 -11.61 23.62
CA ARG A 217 17.17 -10.47 22.96
C ARG A 217 15.82 -10.83 22.31
N ASP A 218 15.15 -11.85 22.82
CA ASP A 218 13.76 -12.16 22.45
C ASP A 218 12.82 -11.37 23.37
N TYR A 219 12.63 -10.10 23.03
CA TYR A 219 11.87 -9.15 23.84
C TYR A 219 10.39 -9.51 23.94
N ARG A 220 9.82 -10.16 22.92
CA ARG A 220 8.43 -10.63 22.95
C ARG A 220 8.24 -11.73 23.96
N THR A 221 9.08 -12.76 23.91
CA THR A 221 9.00 -13.86 24.89
C THR A 221 9.32 -13.35 26.29
N ALA A 222 10.31 -12.45 26.43
CA ALA A 222 10.66 -11.85 27.70
C ALA A 222 9.49 -11.04 28.30
N HIS A 223 8.88 -10.15 27.51
CA HIS A 223 7.74 -9.35 27.93
C HIS A 223 6.59 -10.23 28.41
N ARG A 224 6.17 -11.23 27.60
CA ARG A 224 5.08 -12.14 27.96
C ARG A 224 5.35 -12.90 29.26
N ALA A 225 6.57 -13.38 29.46
CA ALA A 225 6.94 -14.11 30.68
C ALA A 225 6.91 -13.20 31.92
N PHE A 226 7.47 -11.99 31.83
CA PHE A 226 7.41 -11.03 32.95
C PHE A 226 5.99 -10.51 33.21
N SER A 227 5.15 -10.35 32.20
CA SER A 227 3.73 -10.02 32.39
C SER A 227 3.00 -11.14 33.14
N ALA A 228 3.19 -12.40 32.73
CA ALA A 228 2.59 -13.55 33.41
C ALA A 228 3.07 -13.67 34.88
N ALA A 229 4.36 -13.43 35.14
CA ALA A 229 4.89 -13.39 36.50
C ALA A 229 4.27 -12.25 37.34
N ALA A 230 4.07 -11.07 36.75
CA ALA A 230 3.48 -9.91 37.41
C ALA A 230 2.00 -10.11 37.77
N GLU A 231 1.23 -10.84 36.95
CA GLU A 231 -0.18 -11.14 37.21
C GLU A 231 -0.37 -11.98 38.48
N GLY A 232 0.49 -12.99 38.68
CA GLY A 232 0.48 -13.85 39.88
C GLY A 232 0.96 -13.13 41.15
N HIS A 233 1.89 -12.18 41.02
CA HIS A 233 2.53 -11.49 42.15
C HIS A 233 2.58 -9.98 41.94
N ARG A 234 1.40 -9.33 41.95
CA ARG A 234 1.21 -7.89 41.64
C ARG A 234 2.05 -6.89 42.46
N LYS A 235 2.67 -7.32 43.56
CA LYS A 235 3.51 -6.47 44.43
C LYS A 235 5.01 -6.62 44.19
N ASP A 236 5.46 -7.54 43.32
CA ASP A 236 6.89 -7.68 43.05
C ASP A 236 7.39 -6.56 42.11
N SER A 237 8.24 -5.68 42.67
CA SER A 237 8.84 -4.56 41.95
C SER A 237 9.78 -4.97 40.81
N ARG A 238 10.30 -6.21 40.82
CA ARG A 238 11.26 -6.70 39.81
C ARG A 238 10.62 -6.86 38.44
N CYS A 239 9.42 -7.45 38.36
CA CYS A 239 8.73 -7.65 37.09
C CYS A 239 8.42 -6.32 36.41
N SER A 240 7.93 -5.33 37.18
CA SER A 240 7.67 -3.99 36.68
C SER A 240 8.94 -3.30 36.16
N LYS A 241 10.08 -3.50 36.83
CA LYS A 241 11.37 -2.97 36.37
C LYS A 241 11.79 -3.58 35.02
N TYR A 242 11.70 -4.89 34.86
CA TYR A 242 12.05 -5.56 33.60
C TYR A 242 11.10 -5.19 32.47
N LEU A 243 9.79 -5.09 32.72
CA LEU A 243 8.82 -4.67 31.71
C LEU A 243 9.11 -3.26 31.20
N LYS A 244 9.37 -2.30 32.09
CA LYS A 244 9.74 -0.92 31.70
C LYS A 244 11.03 -0.87 30.89
N GLU A 245 12.03 -1.68 31.24
CA GLU A 245 13.29 -1.77 30.50
C GLU A 245 13.06 -2.34 29.10
N ILE A 246 12.28 -3.41 28.98
CA ILE A 246 11.92 -4.03 27.70
C ILE A 246 11.12 -3.07 26.82
N GLU A 247 10.15 -2.36 27.38
CA GLU A 247 9.38 -1.33 26.67
C GLU A 247 10.29 -0.21 26.14
N ALA A 248 11.24 0.28 26.94
CA ALA A 248 12.20 1.29 26.49
C ALA A 248 13.09 0.79 25.33
N ILE A 249 13.56 -0.46 25.41
CA ILE A 249 14.33 -1.09 24.35
C ILE A 249 13.49 -1.28 23.07
N ALA A 250 12.24 -1.71 23.22
CA ALA A 250 11.31 -1.87 22.10
C ALA A 250 11.01 -0.52 21.41
N ASN A 251 10.77 0.54 22.18
CA ASN A 251 10.61 1.89 21.65
C ASN A 251 11.83 2.34 20.84
N HIS A 252 13.04 2.10 21.34
CA HIS A 252 14.26 2.43 20.61
C HIS A 252 14.39 1.66 19.28
N HIS A 253 14.09 0.36 19.30
CA HIS A 253 14.05 -0.46 18.08
C HIS A 253 12.97 0.02 17.09
N PHE A 254 11.81 0.42 17.59
CA PHE A 254 10.73 0.94 16.74
C PHE A 254 11.17 2.22 16.03
N GLU A 255 11.74 3.19 16.74
CA GLU A 255 12.24 4.44 16.15
C GLU A 255 13.35 4.21 15.12
N ASN A 256 14.28 3.29 15.39
CA ASN A 256 15.31 2.89 14.42
C ASN A 256 14.66 2.26 13.17
N GLY A 257 13.65 1.41 13.37
CA GLY A 257 12.84 0.83 12.32
C GLY A 257 12.14 1.88 11.46
N LEU A 258 11.51 2.87 12.08
CA LEU A 258 10.89 4.01 11.38
C LEU A 258 11.92 4.83 10.59
N SER A 259 13.13 5.02 11.14
CA SER A 259 14.23 5.67 10.42
C SER A 259 14.62 4.91 9.15
N PHE A 260 14.73 3.58 9.22
CA PHE A 260 14.97 2.74 8.03
C PHE A 260 13.81 2.79 7.04
N TYR A 261 12.58 2.77 7.54
CA TYR A 261 11.38 2.86 6.71
C TYR A 261 11.34 4.17 5.90
N ARG A 262 11.57 5.31 6.56
CA ARG A 262 11.64 6.64 5.92
C ARG A 262 12.74 6.71 4.85
N LYS A 263 13.85 6.02 5.06
CA LYS A 263 14.95 5.87 4.08
C LYS A 263 14.66 4.86 2.96
N ARG A 264 13.45 4.29 2.90
CA ARG A 264 13.04 3.21 1.98
C ARG A 264 13.91 1.94 2.08
N ASN A 265 14.62 1.76 3.19
CA ASN A 265 15.32 0.54 3.52
C ASN A 265 14.39 -0.41 4.28
N TYR A 266 13.40 -0.96 3.57
CA TYR A 266 12.35 -1.78 4.17
C TYR A 266 12.87 -3.07 4.82
N VAL A 267 13.99 -3.63 4.33
CA VAL A 267 14.61 -4.81 4.95
C VAL A 267 15.19 -4.46 6.31
N GLY A 268 15.91 -3.33 6.42
CA GLY A 268 16.39 -2.83 7.70
C GLY A 268 15.24 -2.44 8.64
N ALA A 269 14.17 -1.87 8.10
CA ALA A 269 12.97 -1.52 8.86
C ALA A 269 12.34 -2.75 9.51
N ILE A 270 12.10 -3.82 8.73
CA ILE A 270 11.54 -5.08 9.24
C ILE A 270 12.40 -5.64 10.37
N ALA A 271 13.72 -5.74 10.15
CA ALA A 271 14.65 -6.31 11.12
C ALA A 271 14.65 -5.57 12.48
N GLU A 272 14.42 -4.26 12.49
CA GLU A 272 14.30 -3.48 13.72
C GLU A 272 12.88 -3.52 14.31
N ILE A 273 11.84 -3.39 13.48
CA ILE A 273 10.44 -3.35 13.94
C ILE A 273 9.99 -4.69 14.54
N GLU A 274 10.46 -5.82 14.02
CA GLU A 274 10.17 -7.14 14.59
C GLU A 274 10.61 -7.24 16.06
N LYS A 275 11.73 -6.60 16.41
CA LYS A 275 12.25 -6.57 17.80
C LYS A 275 11.37 -5.71 18.71
N ALA A 276 10.69 -4.72 18.16
CA ALA A 276 9.79 -3.83 18.90
C ALA A 276 8.37 -4.39 19.06
N CYS A 277 8.05 -5.52 18.43
CA CYS A 277 6.69 -6.03 18.32
C CYS A 277 6.22 -6.73 19.62
N ILE A 278 5.91 -5.91 20.62
CA ILE A 278 5.40 -6.23 21.95
C ILE A 278 4.31 -5.21 22.35
N PRO A 279 3.41 -5.52 23.30
CA PRO A 279 2.53 -4.50 23.88
C PRO A 279 3.32 -3.35 24.53
N PRO A 280 2.86 -2.08 24.45
CA PRO A 280 1.68 -1.59 23.72
C PRO A 280 1.93 -1.29 22.22
N LEU A 281 3.15 -1.49 21.72
CA LEU A 281 3.55 -1.14 20.35
C LEU A 281 3.08 -2.14 19.27
N GLU A 282 2.48 -3.27 19.67
CA GLU A 282 2.15 -4.37 18.77
C GLU A 282 1.30 -3.93 17.57
N VAL A 283 0.30 -3.06 17.78
CA VAL A 283 -0.55 -2.55 16.71
C VAL A 283 0.26 -1.72 15.70
N GLN A 284 1.07 -0.77 16.18
CA GLN A 284 1.87 0.12 15.33
C GLN A 284 2.96 -0.65 14.58
N THR A 285 3.66 -1.55 15.28
CA THR A 285 4.72 -2.37 14.70
C THR A 285 4.17 -3.30 13.62
N THR A 286 3.02 -3.94 13.85
CA THR A 286 2.31 -4.75 12.84
C THR A 286 1.99 -3.94 11.59
N GLU A 287 1.49 -2.72 11.74
CA GLU A 287 1.17 -1.84 10.61
C GLU A 287 2.41 -1.52 9.77
N TYR A 288 3.53 -1.16 10.39
CA TYR A 288 4.75 -0.87 9.63
C TYR A 288 5.43 -2.12 9.08
N LEU A 289 5.26 -3.29 9.69
CA LEU A 289 5.69 -4.57 9.12
C LEU A 289 4.90 -4.89 7.84
N PHE A 290 3.57 -4.73 7.88
CA PHE A 290 2.73 -4.84 6.70
C PHE A 290 3.21 -3.91 5.59
N LYS A 291 3.34 -2.61 5.86
CA LYS A 291 3.74 -1.62 4.86
C LYS A 291 5.11 -1.93 4.28
N SER A 292 6.09 -2.29 5.12
CA SER A 292 7.43 -2.63 4.66
C SER A 292 7.44 -3.83 3.71
N HIS A 293 6.69 -4.88 4.03
CA HIS A 293 6.56 -6.05 3.16
C HIS A 293 5.82 -5.72 1.86
N PHE A 294 4.76 -4.92 1.93
CA PHE A 294 4.00 -4.45 0.78
C PHE A 294 4.87 -3.65 -0.20
N GLU A 295 5.67 -2.71 0.31
CA GLU A 295 6.60 -1.91 -0.51
C GLU A 295 7.69 -2.77 -1.16
N ILE A 296 8.21 -3.78 -0.45
CA ILE A 296 9.13 -4.76 -1.06
C ILE A 296 8.43 -5.50 -2.19
N ALA A 297 7.18 -5.93 -1.99
CA ALA A 297 6.40 -6.62 -3.02
C ALA A 297 6.28 -5.77 -4.29
N MET A 298 5.89 -4.49 -4.15
CA MET A 298 5.75 -3.56 -5.27
C MET A 298 7.08 -3.34 -5.99
N LYS A 299 8.17 -3.09 -5.24
CA LYS A 299 9.51 -2.89 -5.83
C LYS A 299 9.96 -4.10 -6.65
N LYS A 300 9.69 -5.31 -6.17
CA LYS A 300 10.05 -6.57 -6.85
C LYS A 300 9.17 -6.81 -8.08
N PHE A 301 7.87 -6.56 -7.96
CA PHE A 301 6.93 -6.67 -9.07
C PHE A 301 7.30 -5.71 -10.22
N LEU A 302 7.62 -4.46 -9.92
CA LEU A 302 8.05 -3.48 -10.94
C LEU A 302 9.38 -3.88 -11.59
N ARG A 303 10.31 -4.47 -10.83
CA ARG A 303 11.55 -5.01 -11.41
C ARG A 303 11.28 -6.20 -12.33
N TYR A 304 10.39 -7.10 -11.94
CA TYR A 304 9.92 -8.19 -12.81
C TYR A 304 9.32 -7.63 -14.09
N ARG A 305 8.43 -6.65 -14.00
CA ARG A 305 7.78 -6.02 -15.17
C ARG A 305 8.77 -5.45 -16.19
N ARG A 306 9.92 -4.94 -15.73
CA ARG A 306 10.98 -4.38 -16.58
C ARG A 306 11.93 -5.44 -17.14
N THR A 307 12.23 -6.47 -16.36
CA THR A 307 13.32 -7.43 -16.66
C THR A 307 12.83 -8.79 -17.16
N GLY A 308 11.56 -9.14 -16.92
CA GLY A 308 11.01 -10.48 -17.14
C GLY A 308 11.55 -11.55 -16.19
N ASN A 309 12.35 -11.19 -15.17
CA ASN A 309 12.96 -12.16 -14.27
C ASN A 309 11.95 -12.77 -13.31
N LYS A 310 11.59 -14.05 -13.53
CA LYS A 310 10.60 -14.78 -12.71
C LYS A 310 10.94 -14.80 -11.22
N ARG A 311 12.23 -14.83 -10.86
CA ARG A 311 12.66 -14.79 -9.45
C ARG A 311 12.19 -13.52 -8.73
N ASP A 312 12.08 -12.41 -9.45
CA ASP A 312 11.57 -11.16 -8.89
C ASP A 312 10.07 -11.21 -8.66
N PHE A 313 9.33 -11.88 -9.55
CA PHE A 313 7.91 -12.12 -9.36
C PHE A 313 7.64 -13.01 -8.14
N ASP A 314 8.39 -14.10 -7.98
CA ASP A 314 8.28 -14.99 -6.81
C ASP A 314 8.60 -14.23 -5.50
N GLN A 315 9.63 -13.38 -5.52
CA GLN A 315 9.96 -12.52 -4.38
C GLN A 315 8.86 -11.49 -4.11
N ALA A 316 8.21 -10.96 -5.14
CA ALA A 316 7.10 -10.04 -4.98
C ALA A 316 5.91 -10.73 -4.30
N GLN A 317 5.50 -11.90 -4.79
CA GLN A 317 4.41 -12.69 -4.22
C GLN A 317 4.69 -13.10 -2.76
N ASN A 318 5.90 -13.60 -2.48
CA ASN A 318 6.31 -13.94 -1.12
C ASN A 318 6.23 -12.73 -0.18
N SER A 319 6.63 -11.55 -0.64
CA SER A 319 6.57 -10.34 0.17
C SER A 319 5.13 -9.88 0.40
N LEU A 320 4.27 -9.97 -0.63
CA LEU A 320 2.85 -9.64 -0.50
C LEU A 320 2.13 -10.59 0.48
N ASN A 321 2.42 -11.89 0.41
CA ASN A 321 1.87 -12.88 1.34
C ASN A 321 2.32 -12.61 2.79
N ARG A 322 3.58 -12.20 2.99
CA ARG A 322 4.06 -11.77 4.31
C ARG A 322 3.35 -10.51 4.80
N ALA A 323 3.08 -9.53 3.93
CA ALA A 323 2.26 -8.38 4.31
C ALA A 323 0.89 -8.84 4.78
N ARG A 324 0.19 -9.67 3.98
CA ARG A 324 -1.15 -10.19 4.31
C ARG A 324 -1.22 -10.98 5.61
N ALA A 325 -0.13 -11.63 6.03
CA ALA A 325 -0.07 -12.29 7.33
C ALA A 325 -0.30 -11.35 8.53
N TYR A 326 -0.06 -10.04 8.36
CA TYR A 326 -0.28 -9.02 9.37
C TYR A 326 -1.67 -8.36 9.31
N GLN A 327 -2.49 -8.64 8.28
CA GLN A 327 -3.80 -7.97 8.11
C GLN A 327 -4.77 -8.24 9.26
N ALA A 328 -4.79 -9.46 9.79
CA ALA A 328 -5.73 -9.84 10.85
C ALA A 328 -5.54 -9.02 12.15
N SER A 329 -4.30 -8.60 12.44
CA SER A 329 -3.95 -7.82 13.64
C SER A 329 -3.73 -6.34 13.35
N CYS A 330 -3.96 -5.88 12.11
CA CYS A 330 -3.70 -4.52 11.67
C CYS A 330 -4.98 -3.82 11.23
N THR A 331 -5.44 -2.88 12.04
CA THR A 331 -6.66 -2.10 11.76
C THR A 331 -6.55 -1.21 10.53
N GLY A 332 -5.36 -0.68 10.20
CA GLY A 332 -5.15 0.22 9.05
C GLY A 332 -4.67 -0.45 7.75
N CYS A 333 -4.40 -1.76 7.76
CA CYS A 333 -3.74 -2.42 6.62
C CYS A 333 -4.68 -2.67 5.43
N ASN A 334 -5.95 -2.95 5.71
CA ASN A 334 -6.96 -3.08 4.66
C ASN A 334 -7.22 -1.74 3.97
N ASP A 335 -7.27 -0.66 4.75
CA ASP A 335 -7.41 0.70 4.22
C ASP A 335 -6.21 1.04 3.34
N TYR A 336 -4.99 0.71 3.75
CA TYR A 336 -3.79 0.93 2.94
C TYR A 336 -3.86 0.22 1.58
N GLU A 337 -4.22 -1.07 1.56
CA GLU A 337 -4.34 -1.85 0.32
C GLU A 337 -5.46 -1.28 -0.58
N GLU A 338 -6.62 -0.92 -0.01
CA GLU A 338 -7.74 -0.37 -0.78
C GLU A 338 -7.42 1.02 -1.34
N ILE A 339 -6.78 1.90 -0.56
CA ILE A 339 -6.34 3.22 -1.02
C ILE A 339 -5.31 3.07 -2.16
N PHE A 340 -4.38 2.13 -2.04
CA PHE A 340 -3.42 1.83 -3.09
C PHE A 340 -4.14 1.40 -4.38
N LYS A 341 -5.05 0.41 -4.29
CA LYS A 341 -5.81 -0.09 -5.46
C LYS A 341 -6.62 1.04 -6.12
N LYS A 342 -7.36 1.81 -5.32
CA LYS A 342 -8.15 2.95 -5.81
C LYS A 342 -7.29 4.00 -6.50
N THR A 343 -6.16 4.38 -5.90
CA THR A 343 -5.24 5.39 -6.44
C THR A 343 -4.71 4.96 -7.80
N HIS A 344 -4.14 3.75 -7.88
CA HIS A 344 -3.54 3.25 -9.11
C HIS A 344 -4.60 2.95 -10.18
N TYR A 345 -5.80 2.48 -9.80
CA TYR A 345 -6.91 2.33 -10.73
C TYR A 345 -7.31 3.65 -11.39
N ASN A 346 -7.46 4.71 -10.58
CA ASN A 346 -7.83 6.04 -11.06
C ASN A 346 -6.72 6.69 -11.89
N ASN A 347 -5.45 6.51 -11.52
CA ASN A 347 -4.32 6.94 -12.33
C ASN A 347 -4.32 6.25 -13.70
N GLY A 348 -4.65 4.96 -13.74
CA GLY A 348 -4.80 4.22 -14.98
C GLY A 348 -5.85 4.85 -15.90
N ILE A 349 -7.03 5.18 -15.36
CA ILE A 349 -8.08 5.89 -16.11
C ILE A 349 -7.56 7.24 -16.62
N LYS A 350 -6.96 8.05 -15.73
CA LYS A 350 -6.43 9.38 -16.08
C LYS A 350 -5.43 9.31 -17.23
N TYR A 351 -4.53 8.33 -17.22
CA TYR A 351 -3.57 8.15 -18.29
C TYR A 351 -4.21 7.61 -19.57
N PHE A 352 -5.19 6.72 -19.46
CA PHE A 352 -5.88 6.13 -20.61
C PHE A 352 -6.70 7.17 -21.37
N THR A 353 -7.34 8.10 -20.67
CA THR A 353 -8.17 9.16 -21.26
C THR A 353 -7.41 10.42 -21.65
N GLY A 354 -6.08 10.45 -21.49
CA GLY A 354 -5.25 11.60 -21.83
C GLY A 354 -5.02 11.78 -23.33
N ASP A 355 -4.81 13.03 -23.78
CA ASP A 355 -4.85 13.43 -25.19
C ASP A 355 -3.66 12.94 -26.06
N ASN A 356 -2.60 12.37 -25.49
CA ASN A 356 -1.32 12.18 -26.19
C ASN A 356 -0.95 10.73 -26.54
N GLY A 357 -1.79 9.73 -26.28
CA GLY A 357 -1.56 8.32 -26.64
C GLY A 357 -0.40 7.61 -25.91
N GLU A 358 0.61 8.36 -25.47
CA GLU A 358 1.69 7.92 -24.55
C GLU A 358 1.17 7.58 -23.16
N GLY A 359 -0.04 8.06 -22.82
CA GLY A 359 -0.73 7.70 -21.59
C GLY A 359 -1.11 6.22 -21.52
N MET A 360 -1.36 5.52 -22.64
CA MET A 360 -1.85 4.14 -22.60
C MET A 360 -0.84 3.15 -21.99
N ASP A 361 0.46 3.29 -22.28
CA ASP A 361 1.49 2.43 -21.67
C ASP A 361 1.57 2.66 -20.14
N LYS A 362 1.42 3.93 -19.69
CA LYS A 362 1.34 4.27 -18.26
C LYS A 362 0.06 3.76 -17.61
N ALA A 363 -1.05 3.80 -18.33
CA ALA A 363 -2.33 3.28 -17.84
C ALA A 363 -2.23 1.78 -17.55
N VAL A 364 -1.64 1.03 -18.49
CA VAL A 364 -1.37 -0.40 -18.29
C VAL A 364 -0.44 -0.62 -17.10
N GLU A 365 0.63 0.16 -16.94
CA GLU A 365 1.53 0.03 -15.78
C GLU A 365 0.80 0.25 -14.45
N GLU A 366 -0.07 1.25 -14.36
CA GLU A 366 -0.85 1.53 -13.15
C GLU A 366 -1.85 0.40 -12.84
N TRP A 367 -2.61 -0.07 -13.84
CA TRP A 367 -3.56 -1.16 -13.65
C TRP A 367 -2.88 -2.50 -13.36
N GLU A 368 -1.69 -2.75 -13.89
CA GLU A 368 -0.91 -3.96 -13.57
C GLU A 368 -0.51 -4.03 -12.10
N LYS A 369 -0.23 -2.88 -11.45
CA LYS A 369 0.01 -2.83 -9.99
C LYS A 369 -1.23 -3.29 -9.22
N VAL A 370 -2.40 -2.83 -9.64
CA VAL A 370 -3.69 -3.20 -9.04
C VAL A 370 -3.97 -4.69 -9.26
N ARG A 371 -3.87 -5.17 -10.51
CA ARG A 371 -4.09 -6.57 -10.87
C ARG A 371 -3.16 -7.53 -10.14
N PHE A 372 -1.91 -7.14 -9.90
CA PHE A 372 -0.96 -7.95 -9.13
C PHE A 372 -1.40 -8.19 -7.69
N ILE A 373 -2.05 -7.20 -7.07
CA ILE A 373 -2.56 -7.28 -5.70
C ILE A 373 -3.90 -8.02 -5.68
N ASP A 374 -4.83 -7.56 -6.52
CA ASP A 374 -6.21 -8.01 -6.56
C ASP A 374 -6.66 -8.12 -8.03
N PRO A 375 -6.53 -9.31 -8.63
CA PRO A 375 -6.94 -9.54 -10.01
C PRO A 375 -8.43 -9.30 -10.27
N GLY A 376 -9.28 -9.31 -9.23
CA GLY A 376 -10.72 -9.09 -9.31
C GLY A 376 -11.15 -7.65 -9.01
N TYR A 377 -10.21 -6.70 -8.92
CA TYR A 377 -10.54 -5.32 -8.59
C TYR A 377 -11.20 -4.59 -9.78
N LYS A 378 -12.53 -4.46 -9.73
CA LYS A 378 -13.33 -3.78 -10.77
C LYS A 378 -13.01 -4.35 -12.16
N ASP A 379 -12.93 -3.48 -13.17
CA ASP A 379 -12.66 -3.85 -14.57
C ASP A 379 -11.16 -3.79 -14.91
N VAL A 380 -10.26 -4.02 -13.94
CA VAL A 380 -8.81 -3.82 -14.14
C VAL A 380 -8.25 -4.69 -15.27
N THR A 381 -8.75 -5.92 -15.41
CA THR A 381 -8.28 -6.87 -16.43
C THR A 381 -8.77 -6.44 -17.81
N GLU A 382 -10.05 -6.10 -17.92
CA GLU A 382 -10.70 -5.63 -19.13
C GLU A 382 -10.04 -4.33 -19.63
N ASN A 383 -9.77 -3.40 -18.72
CA ASN A 383 -9.09 -2.14 -19.02
C ASN A 383 -7.67 -2.35 -19.57
N ILE A 384 -6.91 -3.27 -18.98
CA ILE A 384 -5.57 -3.64 -19.48
C ILE A 384 -5.67 -4.22 -20.89
N ASP A 385 -6.59 -5.16 -21.11
CA ASP A 385 -6.75 -5.83 -22.41
C ASP A 385 -7.14 -4.84 -23.51
N GLN A 386 -8.07 -3.93 -23.20
CA GLN A 386 -8.48 -2.85 -24.11
C GLN A 386 -7.31 -1.93 -24.45
N ALA A 387 -6.55 -1.48 -23.46
CA ALA A 387 -5.39 -0.60 -23.68
C ALA A 387 -4.29 -1.27 -24.51
N GLN A 388 -3.98 -2.55 -24.23
CA GLN A 388 -3.00 -3.31 -25.01
C GLN A 388 -3.45 -3.52 -26.46
N PHE A 389 -4.74 -3.78 -26.68
CA PHE A 389 -5.31 -3.90 -28.01
C PHE A 389 -5.18 -2.60 -28.81
N LEU A 390 -5.49 -1.45 -28.20
CA LEU A 390 -5.34 -0.13 -28.83
C LEU A 390 -3.88 0.19 -29.13
N LEU A 391 -2.97 -0.05 -28.18
CA LEU A 391 -1.53 0.13 -28.37
C LEU A 391 -1.01 -0.69 -29.56
N LYS A 392 -1.45 -1.95 -29.70
CA LYS A 392 -1.10 -2.80 -30.85
C LYS A 392 -1.58 -2.19 -32.17
N LYS A 393 -2.82 -1.69 -32.23
CA LYS A 393 -3.35 -1.00 -33.42
C LYS A 393 -2.55 0.24 -33.78
N LEU A 394 -2.26 1.10 -32.80
CA LEU A 394 -1.49 2.33 -33.00
C LEU A 394 -0.08 2.04 -33.52
N ARG A 395 0.60 1.02 -32.97
CA ARG A 395 1.93 0.59 -33.44
C ARG A 395 1.90 0.08 -34.88
N ASN A 396 0.84 -0.63 -35.27
CA ASN A 396 0.70 -1.11 -36.65
C ASN A 396 0.47 0.05 -37.64
N LEU A 397 -0.34 1.04 -37.27
CA LEU A 397 -0.56 2.23 -38.10
C LEU A 397 0.73 3.04 -38.31
N LYS A 398 1.53 3.21 -37.26
CA LYS A 398 2.84 3.91 -37.33
C LYS A 398 3.89 3.20 -38.19
N LYS A 399 3.74 1.91 -38.49
CA LYS A 399 4.66 1.16 -39.36
C LYS A 399 4.31 1.28 -40.85
N VAL A 400 3.09 1.69 -41.16
CA VAL A 400 2.55 1.77 -42.52
C VAL A 400 2.62 3.22 -43.05
N SER A 401 2.64 4.21 -42.16
CA SER A 401 3.03 5.59 -42.45
C SER A 401 4.54 5.73 -42.49
#